data_AF-A0A075G384-F1
#
_entry.id   AF-A0A075G384-F1
#
_cell.length_a   1.000
_cell.length_b   1.000
_cell.length_c   1.000
_cell.angle_alpha   90.00
_cell.angle_beta   90.00
_cell.angle_gamma   90.00
#
_symmetry.space_group_name_H-M   'P 1'
#
loop_
_entity.id
_entity.type
_entity.pdbx_description
1 polymer ?
#
loop_
_entity_poly.entity_id
_entity_poly.type
_entity_poly.pdbx_seq_one_letter_code
_entity_poly.pdbx_strand_id
1 'polypeptide(L)'
;MNPLDELYDYEEWATKALLLVTGLLFVGMALNLLNVDNPLTDFLYEYYLDPVLSESSGDAGYNVANTLTYAIVLALFAVALSAWLRRMGLDHSDVMILALLPYVFWAVLGEVVEDASMFDDSLAPYFVSPGIHFQTAAWVIIAGALGYRIANDKSASGDEALSRVDGAATILILVQIGIYYSSVQAGSVTSSEGFDNTAMPVCLLAALLLPTLISDRHLAGFTLIQRCVFLVGLGGSIALLGPILAFGISNPDQVILWPLAVVIGAPAILAYQMHQTGLPAAEELAEHGFVAGILPPGMTEDEYNDLKSADKDLIEGLRNKAVMASPVVFLAVAGQLLDGLATGIGIEAFGYYEKHVFSAAIIEFFGSAYGFSVVKLALGGLIWYFFAIANFEHRQQHLRLLIAMAILTVGMAPGLRDVGRLAIGV
;
A
#
# COMPACT_ATOMS: atom_id res chain seq x y z
N MET A 1 6.26 26.45 19.90
CA MET A 1 5.90 25.14 19.31
C MET A 1 4.70 24.63 20.09
N ASN A 2 3.68 24.09 19.43
CA ASN A 2 2.58 23.43 20.13
C ASN A 2 3.16 22.19 20.84
N PRO A 3 2.90 21.93 22.14
CA PRO A 3 3.39 20.73 22.83
C PRO A 3 2.99 19.42 22.13
N LEU A 4 1.94 19.45 21.31
CA LEU A 4 1.50 18.32 20.48
C LEU A 4 2.44 18.03 19.27
N ASP A 5 3.29 18.99 18.89
CA ASP A 5 4.20 18.91 17.73
C ASP A 5 5.65 18.58 18.10
N GLU A 6 5.95 18.40 19.39
CA GLU A 6 7.28 17.95 19.83
C GLU A 6 7.57 16.54 19.28
N LEU A 7 8.84 16.15 19.22
CA LEU A 7 9.22 14.77 18.90
C LEU A 7 9.22 13.97 20.19
N TYR A 8 8.80 12.71 20.12
CA TYR A 8 9.21 11.75 21.14
C TYR A 8 10.69 11.42 20.98
N ASP A 9 11.35 11.03 22.07
CA ASP A 9 12.76 10.63 22.05
C ASP A 9 13.02 9.54 21.00
N TYR A 10 12.12 8.56 20.88
CA TYR A 10 12.24 7.48 19.90
C TYR A 10 12.09 7.97 18.44
N GLU A 11 11.32 9.02 18.18
CA GLU A 11 11.18 9.61 16.84
C GLU A 11 12.45 10.36 16.42
N GLU A 12 13.09 11.05 17.37
CA GLU A 12 14.36 11.72 17.15
C GLU A 12 15.49 10.70 16.91
N TRP A 13 15.55 9.65 17.73
CA TRP A 13 16.48 8.54 17.54
C TRP A 13 16.29 7.84 16.20
N ALA A 14 15.05 7.57 15.80
CA ALA A 14 14.75 6.97 14.50
C ALA A 14 15.25 7.85 13.34
N THR A 15 14.99 9.16 13.42
CA THR A 15 15.46 10.12 12.40
C THR A 15 17.00 10.13 12.31
N LYS A 16 17.69 10.18 13.45
CA LYS A 16 19.17 10.16 13.50
C LYS A 16 19.73 8.84 12.96
N ALA A 17 19.13 7.71 13.31
CA ALA A 17 19.54 6.39 12.83
C ALA A 17 19.39 6.27 11.31
N LEU A 18 18.26 6.74 10.76
CA LEU A 18 18.04 6.74 9.31
C LEU A 18 19.02 7.65 8.57
N LEU A 19 19.30 8.84 9.10
CA LEU A 19 20.31 9.73 8.52
C LEU A 19 21.71 9.10 8.54
N LEU A 20 22.06 8.37 9.60
CA LEU A 20 23.31 7.62 9.68
C LEU A 20 23.36 6.50 8.64
N VAL A 21 22.33 5.65 8.55
CA VAL A 21 22.25 4.56 7.57
C VAL A 21 22.34 5.11 6.15
N THR A 22 21.58 6.16 5.86
CA THR A 22 21.58 6.84 4.55
C THR A 22 22.95 7.43 4.24
N GLY A 23 23.59 8.09 5.21
CA GLY A 23 24.94 8.62 5.09
C GLY A 23 25.97 7.53 4.80
N LEU A 24 25.91 6.40 5.51
CA LEU A 24 26.79 5.25 5.28
C LEU A 24 26.61 4.68 3.87
N LEU A 25 25.37 4.54 3.39
CA LEU A 25 25.08 4.07 2.04
C LEU A 25 25.64 5.02 0.98
N PHE A 26 25.40 6.33 1.09
CA PHE A 26 25.94 7.31 0.15
C PHE A 26 27.47 7.39 0.18
N VAL A 27 28.08 7.31 1.37
CA VAL A 27 29.54 7.27 1.50
C VAL A 27 30.11 6.02 0.85
N GLY A 28 29.54 4.84 1.10
CA GLY A 28 29.98 3.59 0.49
C GLY A 28 29.85 3.60 -1.04
N MET A 29 28.74 4.13 -1.57
CA MET A 29 28.55 4.30 -3.02
C MET A 29 29.53 5.32 -3.62
N ALA A 30 29.75 6.45 -2.95
CA ALA A 30 30.69 7.47 -3.41
C ALA A 30 32.13 6.96 -3.41
N LEU A 31 32.54 6.22 -2.37
CA LEU A 31 33.86 5.59 -2.32
C LEU A 31 34.05 4.56 -3.42
N ASN A 32 33.01 3.77 -3.73
CA ASN A 32 33.04 2.86 -4.88
C ASN A 32 33.22 3.60 -6.21
N LEU A 33 32.46 4.68 -6.42
CA LEU A 33 32.57 5.51 -7.63
C LEU A 33 33.95 6.16 -7.79
N LEU A 34 34.64 6.42 -6.68
CA LEU A 34 36.00 6.95 -6.64
C LEU A 34 37.08 5.85 -6.73
N ASN A 35 36.70 4.57 -6.88
CA ASN A 35 37.58 3.40 -6.87
C ASN A 35 38.49 3.35 -5.63
N VAL A 36 37.94 3.66 -4.45
CA VAL A 36 38.65 3.59 -3.17
C VAL A 36 38.25 2.30 -2.46
N ASP A 37 39.19 1.35 -2.35
CA ASP A 37 38.98 0.11 -1.59
C ASP A 37 38.73 0.42 -0.11
N ASN A 38 37.60 -0.04 0.42
CA ASN A 38 37.25 0.19 1.81
C ASN A 38 36.23 -0.86 2.30
N PRO A 39 36.30 -1.25 3.59
CA PRO A 39 35.46 -2.30 4.14
C PRO A 39 33.96 -1.97 4.17
N LEU A 40 33.60 -0.67 4.12
CA LEU A 40 32.19 -0.26 4.10
C LEU A 40 31.56 -0.55 2.75
N THR A 41 32.25 -0.24 1.65
CA THR A 41 31.79 -0.58 0.30
C THR A 41 31.65 -2.09 0.14
N ASP A 42 32.65 -2.88 0.53
CA ASP A 42 32.60 -4.35 0.43
C ASP A 42 31.39 -4.91 1.17
N PHE A 43 31.16 -4.47 2.41
CA PHE A 43 30.01 -4.87 3.21
C PHE A 43 28.67 -4.49 2.57
N LEU A 44 28.55 -3.26 2.04
CA LEU A 44 27.31 -2.81 1.42
C LEU A 44 26.98 -3.57 0.13
N TYR A 45 28.00 -3.89 -0.67
CA TYR A 45 27.81 -4.67 -1.89
C TYR A 45 27.48 -6.13 -1.60
N GLU A 46 28.29 -6.80 -0.78
CA GLU A 46 28.11 -8.22 -0.44
C GLU A 46 26.74 -8.49 0.20
N TYR A 47 26.35 -7.66 1.16
CA TYR A 47 25.12 -7.89 1.92
C TYR A 47 23.91 -7.20 1.29
N TYR A 48 23.99 -6.01 0.69
CA TYR A 48 22.77 -5.27 0.33
C TYR A 48 22.60 -5.05 -1.18
N LEU A 49 23.62 -4.57 -1.88
CA LEU A 49 23.47 -4.15 -3.28
C LEU A 49 23.53 -5.34 -4.25
N ASP A 50 24.49 -6.25 -4.10
CA ASP A 50 24.62 -7.39 -5.01
C ASP A 50 23.39 -8.31 -4.96
N PRO A 51 22.84 -8.68 -3.77
CA PRO A 51 21.61 -9.45 -3.71
C PRO A 51 20.44 -8.79 -4.44
N VAL A 52 20.23 -7.47 -4.27
CA VAL A 52 19.16 -6.72 -4.94
C VAL A 52 19.38 -6.66 -6.45
N LEU A 53 20.63 -6.46 -6.91
CA LEU A 53 20.97 -6.45 -8.33
C LEU A 53 20.76 -7.84 -8.94
N SER A 54 21.08 -8.91 -8.23
CA SER A 54 20.87 -10.29 -8.68
C SER A 54 19.42 -10.77 -8.59
N GLU A 55 18.57 -10.13 -7.77
CA GLU A 55 17.13 -10.39 -7.71
C GLU A 55 16.44 -9.96 -9.02
N SER A 56 16.89 -8.85 -9.62
CA SER A 56 16.41 -8.42 -10.95
C SER A 56 16.71 -9.43 -12.07
N SER A 57 17.65 -10.35 -11.84
CA SER A 57 17.98 -11.47 -12.74
C SER A 57 17.37 -12.83 -12.32
N GLY A 58 16.57 -12.87 -11.24
CA GLY A 58 15.78 -14.06 -10.86
C GLY A 58 16.48 -15.11 -10.00
N ASP A 59 17.73 -14.89 -9.55
CA ASP A 59 18.60 -15.94 -9.00
C ASP A 59 19.06 -15.76 -7.53
N ALA A 60 18.54 -14.77 -6.79
CA ALA A 60 18.98 -14.49 -5.42
C ALA A 60 17.88 -14.48 -4.37
N GLY A 61 18.13 -15.16 -3.26
CA GLY A 61 17.30 -15.15 -2.05
C GLY A 61 17.86 -14.22 -0.98
N TYR A 62 16.98 -13.54 -0.25
CA TYR A 62 17.35 -12.72 0.91
C TYR A 62 18.02 -13.57 2.01
N ASN A 63 19.12 -13.06 2.58
CA ASN A 63 19.71 -13.64 3.78
C ASN A 63 19.04 -13.07 5.05
N VAL A 64 19.18 -13.78 6.19
CA VAL A 64 18.56 -13.39 7.46
C VAL A 64 18.98 -11.99 7.93
N ALA A 65 20.24 -11.61 7.69
CA ALA A 65 20.75 -10.30 8.09
C ALA A 65 20.06 -9.17 7.30
N ASN A 66 19.94 -9.31 5.98
CA ASN A 66 19.26 -8.34 5.12
C ASN A 66 17.79 -8.20 5.49
N THR A 67 17.09 -9.32 5.65
CA THR A 67 15.68 -9.32 6.02
C THR A 67 15.46 -8.58 7.33
N LEU A 68 16.29 -8.85 8.34
CA LEU A 68 16.20 -8.17 9.64
C LEU A 68 16.55 -6.68 9.52
N THR A 69 17.62 -6.33 8.78
CA THR A 69 18.00 -4.93 8.57
C THR A 69 16.91 -4.15 7.85
N TYR A 70 16.33 -4.70 6.77
CA TYR A 70 15.23 -4.04 6.05
C TYR A 70 14.00 -3.87 6.93
N ALA A 71 13.64 -4.86 7.75
CA ALA A 71 12.55 -4.74 8.70
C ALA A 71 12.79 -3.63 9.74
N ILE A 72 14.01 -3.53 10.28
CA ILE A 72 14.39 -2.48 11.23
C ILE A 72 14.36 -1.09 10.55
N VAL A 73 14.97 -0.96 9.37
CA VAL A 73 15.00 0.30 8.62
C VAL A 73 13.58 0.75 8.26
N LEU A 74 12.70 -0.17 7.84
CA LEU A 74 11.31 0.12 7.55
C LEU A 74 10.55 0.57 8.81
N ALA A 75 10.76 -0.08 9.95
CA ALA A 75 10.13 0.33 11.22
C ALA A 75 10.60 1.73 11.65
N LEU A 76 11.91 2.00 11.59
CA LEU A 76 12.47 3.32 11.87
C LEU A 76 11.92 4.38 10.90
N PHE A 77 11.80 4.03 9.62
CA PHE A 77 11.22 4.90 8.60
C PHE A 77 9.76 5.23 8.89
N ALA A 78 8.93 4.25 9.25
CA ALA A 78 7.54 4.48 9.63
C ALA A 78 7.44 5.42 10.85
N VAL A 79 8.29 5.24 11.87
CA VAL A 79 8.37 6.11 13.04
C VAL A 79 8.74 7.54 12.64
N ALA A 80 9.85 7.73 11.91
CA ALA A 80 10.31 9.05 11.49
C ALA A 80 9.31 9.75 10.55
N LEU A 81 8.73 9.01 9.61
CA LEU A 81 7.71 9.51 8.70
C LEU A 81 6.47 9.97 9.48
N SER A 82 5.99 9.18 10.46
CA SER A 82 4.81 9.53 11.24
C SER A 82 4.96 10.91 11.91
N ALA A 83 6.13 11.20 12.49
CA ALA A 83 6.44 12.48 13.09
C ALA A 83 6.48 13.62 12.06
N TRP A 84 7.00 13.36 10.86
CA TRP A 84 7.05 14.34 9.78
C TRP A 84 5.65 14.68 9.25
N LEU A 85 4.80 13.68 9.04
CA LEU A 85 3.40 13.86 8.63
C LEU A 85 2.63 14.69 9.67
N ARG A 86 2.84 14.40 10.97
CA ARG A 86 2.24 15.15 12.08
C ARG A 86 2.63 16.62 12.05
N ARG A 87 3.93 16.91 11.91
CA ARG A 87 4.46 18.28 11.84
C ARG A 87 3.97 19.08 10.63
N MET A 88 3.67 18.40 9.52
CA MET A 88 3.06 19.03 8.35
C MET A 88 1.55 19.29 8.54
N GLY A 89 0.96 18.86 9.66
CA GLY A 89 -0.47 19.02 9.93
C GLY A 89 -1.34 18.25 8.94
N LEU A 90 -0.85 17.13 8.41
CA LEU A 90 -1.66 16.30 7.53
C LEU A 90 -2.81 15.64 8.30
N ASP A 91 -3.90 15.37 7.58
CA ASP A 91 -5.02 14.64 8.15
C ASP A 91 -4.60 13.22 8.59
N HIS A 92 -5.05 12.83 9.79
CA HIS A 92 -4.73 11.57 10.43
C HIS A 92 -5.95 10.65 10.55
N SER A 93 -7.02 10.92 9.80
CA SER A 93 -8.21 10.08 9.78
C SER A 93 -8.00 8.82 8.94
N ASP A 94 -8.87 7.83 9.14
CA ASP A 94 -8.85 6.58 8.37
C ASP A 94 -9.10 6.81 6.86
N VAL A 95 -9.59 7.99 6.46
CA VAL A 95 -9.74 8.40 5.05
C VAL A 95 -8.38 8.40 4.33
N MET A 96 -7.28 8.59 5.05
CA MET A 96 -5.94 8.49 4.47
C MET A 96 -5.65 7.08 3.91
N ILE A 97 -6.14 6.02 4.57
CA ILE A 97 -6.01 4.63 4.06
C ILE A 97 -6.76 4.50 2.73
N LEU A 98 -7.98 5.04 2.67
CA LEU A 98 -8.79 5.02 1.46
C LEU A 98 -8.14 5.84 0.32
N ALA A 99 -7.49 6.95 0.65
CA ALA A 99 -6.76 7.77 -0.32
C ALA A 99 -5.52 7.06 -0.89
N LEU A 100 -4.85 6.23 -0.08
CA LEU A 100 -3.67 5.48 -0.48
C LEU A 100 -3.99 4.12 -1.11
N LEU A 101 -5.16 3.54 -0.84
CA LEU A 101 -5.58 2.24 -1.35
C LEU A 101 -5.43 2.09 -2.88
N PRO A 102 -5.78 3.08 -3.72
CA PRO A 102 -5.55 2.98 -5.17
C PRO A 102 -4.09 2.74 -5.55
N TYR A 103 -3.11 3.12 -4.73
CA TYR A 103 -1.70 2.86 -5.02
C TYR A 103 -1.30 1.40 -4.81
N VAL A 104 -2.05 0.65 -3.99
CA VAL A 104 -1.87 -0.80 -3.89
C VAL A 104 -2.29 -1.46 -5.19
N PHE A 105 -3.46 -1.07 -5.73
CA PHE A 105 -3.91 -1.52 -7.04
C PHE A 105 -2.98 -1.05 -8.16
N TRP A 106 -2.53 0.20 -8.11
CA TRP A 106 -1.59 0.77 -9.08
C TRP A 106 -0.32 -0.08 -9.17
N ALA A 107 0.28 -0.40 -8.02
CA ALA A 107 1.50 -1.20 -7.97
C ALA A 107 1.27 -2.60 -8.54
N VAL A 108 0.20 -3.27 -8.08
CA VAL A 108 -0.14 -4.63 -8.51
C VAL A 108 -0.46 -4.71 -9.99
N LEU A 109 -1.25 -3.78 -10.53
CA LEU A 109 -1.59 -3.77 -11.95
C LEU A 109 -0.32 -3.57 -12.77
N GLY A 110 0.58 -2.69 -12.33
CA GLY A 110 1.90 -2.53 -12.93
C GLY A 110 2.72 -3.83 -12.91
N GLU A 111 2.79 -4.52 -11.78
CA GLU A 111 3.46 -5.82 -11.67
C GLU A 111 2.83 -6.88 -12.59
N VAL A 112 1.50 -6.92 -12.73
CA VAL A 112 0.83 -7.88 -13.64
C VAL A 112 1.10 -7.56 -15.11
N VAL A 113 1.20 -6.28 -15.48
CA VAL A 113 1.62 -5.85 -16.83
C VAL A 113 3.06 -6.29 -17.10
N GLU A 114 3.94 -6.20 -16.10
CA GLU A 114 5.32 -6.68 -16.18
C GLU A 114 5.40 -8.22 -16.22
N ASP A 115 4.63 -8.93 -15.41
CA ASP A 115 4.56 -10.40 -15.43
C ASP A 115 4.09 -10.93 -16.80
N ALA A 116 3.27 -10.15 -17.52
CA ALA A 116 2.87 -10.41 -18.91
C ALA A 116 3.91 -9.97 -19.95
N SER A 117 5.10 -9.50 -19.53
CA SER A 117 6.21 -9.02 -20.37
C SER A 117 5.79 -7.93 -21.37
N MET A 118 4.90 -7.03 -20.95
CA MET A 118 4.35 -5.98 -21.82
C MET A 118 5.16 -4.68 -21.80
N PHE A 119 5.94 -4.41 -20.75
CA PHE A 119 6.85 -3.26 -20.74
C PHE A 119 8.09 -3.52 -21.59
N ASP A 120 8.77 -2.45 -21.99
CA ASP A 120 10.10 -2.55 -22.59
C ASP A 120 11.20 -2.72 -21.51
N ASP A 121 12.39 -3.13 -21.94
CA ASP A 121 13.55 -3.39 -21.07
C ASP A 121 13.97 -2.18 -20.20
N SER A 122 13.62 -0.96 -20.59
CA SER A 122 14.00 0.25 -19.84
C SER A 122 13.10 0.49 -18.63
N LEU A 123 11.82 0.13 -18.72
CA LEU A 123 10.83 0.39 -17.69
C LEU A 123 10.50 -0.85 -16.84
N ALA A 124 10.67 -2.05 -17.40
CA ALA A 124 10.44 -3.33 -16.72
C ALA A 124 11.06 -3.41 -15.29
N PRO A 125 12.33 -3.02 -15.05
CA PRO A 125 12.93 -3.08 -13.71
C PRO A 125 12.23 -2.20 -12.65
N TYR A 126 11.48 -1.18 -13.07
CA TYR A 126 10.74 -0.31 -12.15
C TYR A 126 9.41 -0.91 -11.69
N PHE A 127 8.91 -1.94 -12.39
CA PHE A 127 7.71 -2.69 -12.02
C PHE A 127 8.00 -4.03 -11.35
N VAL A 128 9.26 -4.28 -10.99
CA VAL A 128 9.69 -5.40 -10.13
C VAL A 128 10.22 -4.84 -8.80
N SER A 129 10.27 -5.67 -7.76
CA SER A 129 10.88 -5.28 -6.49
C SER A 129 12.40 -5.09 -6.61
N PRO A 130 12.99 -4.08 -5.93
CA PRO A 130 12.36 -3.07 -5.08
C PRO A 130 11.84 -1.83 -5.83
N GLY A 131 12.03 -1.75 -7.15
CA GLY A 131 11.71 -0.57 -7.98
C GLY A 131 10.27 -0.06 -7.84
N ILE A 132 9.31 -0.99 -7.80
CA ILE A 132 7.88 -0.66 -7.71
C ILE A 132 7.54 0.16 -6.47
N HIS A 133 8.20 -0.11 -5.34
CA HIS A 133 7.95 0.62 -4.09
C HIS A 133 8.42 2.06 -4.18
N PHE A 134 9.58 2.31 -4.80
CA PHE A 134 10.10 3.67 -4.99
C PHE A 134 9.24 4.46 -5.97
N GLN A 135 8.79 3.83 -7.05
CA GLN A 135 7.93 4.49 -8.03
C GLN A 135 6.56 4.84 -7.43
N THR A 136 5.96 3.90 -6.71
CA THR A 136 4.70 4.14 -5.99
C THR A 136 4.85 5.29 -5.00
N ALA A 137 5.90 5.28 -4.19
CA ALA A 137 6.19 6.34 -3.23
C ALA A 137 6.39 7.71 -3.90
N ALA A 138 7.10 7.75 -5.04
CA ALA A 138 7.32 8.97 -5.79
C ALA A 138 5.99 9.60 -6.25
N TRP A 139 5.06 8.80 -6.78
CA TRP A 139 3.75 9.31 -7.19
C TRP A 139 2.90 9.80 -6.03
N VAL A 140 2.87 9.06 -4.91
CA VAL A 140 2.17 9.50 -3.69
C VAL A 140 2.74 10.83 -3.20
N ILE A 141 4.07 10.97 -3.16
CA ILE A 141 4.74 12.21 -2.71
C ILE A 141 4.45 13.37 -3.66
N ILE A 142 4.54 13.17 -4.97
CA ILE A 142 4.29 14.22 -5.97
C ILE A 142 2.82 14.68 -5.91
N ALA A 143 1.88 13.74 -5.88
CA ALA A 143 0.45 14.05 -5.76
C ALA A 143 0.14 14.75 -4.43
N GLY A 144 0.68 14.22 -3.32
CA GLY A 144 0.55 14.81 -2.00
C GLY A 144 1.13 16.22 -1.91
N ALA A 145 2.29 16.46 -2.50
CA ALA A 145 2.95 17.77 -2.51
C ALA A 145 2.15 18.80 -3.33
N LEU A 146 1.60 18.43 -4.48
CA LEU A 146 0.71 19.31 -5.26
C LEU A 146 -0.58 19.61 -4.51
N GLY A 147 -1.22 18.58 -3.95
CA GLY A 147 -2.40 18.75 -3.09
C GLY A 147 -2.12 19.65 -1.89
N TYR A 148 -0.98 19.47 -1.22
CA TYR A 148 -0.55 20.28 -0.07
C TYR A 148 -0.28 21.73 -0.45
N ARG A 149 0.36 21.96 -1.61
CA ARG A 149 0.59 23.30 -2.15
C ARG A 149 -0.72 24.02 -2.44
N ILE A 150 -1.70 23.33 -3.04
CA ILE A 150 -3.02 23.91 -3.33
C ILE A 150 -3.80 24.17 -2.04
N ALA A 151 -3.76 23.24 -1.08
CA ALA A 151 -4.44 23.39 0.21
C ALA A 151 -3.94 24.60 1.03
N ASN A 152 -2.66 24.95 0.87
CA ASN A 152 -2.05 26.10 1.55
C ASN A 152 -2.03 27.38 0.70
N ASP A 153 -2.61 27.36 -0.50
CA ASP A 153 -2.70 28.53 -1.35
C ASP A 153 -3.86 29.42 -0.91
N LYS A 154 -3.55 30.55 -0.27
CA LYS A 154 -4.54 31.54 0.18
C LYS A 154 -5.33 32.19 -0.96
N SER A 155 -4.90 32.04 -2.21
CA SER A 155 -5.58 32.60 -3.39
C SER A 155 -6.74 31.74 -3.90
N ALA A 156 -6.81 30.47 -3.52
CA ALA A 156 -7.87 29.55 -3.94
C ALA A 156 -8.68 29.06 -2.73
N SER A 157 -10.00 29.05 -2.85
CA SER A 157 -10.86 28.50 -1.80
C SER A 157 -12.11 27.85 -2.39
N GLY A 158 -12.72 26.93 -1.64
CA GLY A 158 -13.93 26.21 -2.07
C GLY A 158 -13.75 25.51 -3.41
N ASP A 159 -14.71 25.72 -4.31
CA ASP A 159 -14.78 25.08 -5.63
C ASP A 159 -13.55 25.38 -6.52
N GLU A 160 -12.92 26.55 -6.35
CA GLU A 160 -11.70 26.87 -7.11
C GLU A 160 -10.53 25.97 -6.70
N ALA A 161 -10.36 25.74 -5.39
CA ALA A 161 -9.30 24.86 -4.89
C ALA A 161 -9.54 23.40 -5.33
N LEU A 162 -10.81 22.96 -5.32
CA LEU A 162 -11.21 21.65 -5.84
C LEU A 162 -10.87 21.50 -7.32
N SER A 163 -11.26 22.47 -8.16
CA SER A 163 -10.96 22.48 -9.59
C SER A 163 -9.45 22.46 -9.87
N ARG A 164 -8.64 23.19 -9.08
CA ARG A 164 -7.17 23.14 -9.18
C ARG A 164 -6.61 21.77 -8.82
N VAL A 165 -7.16 21.09 -7.81
CA VAL A 165 -6.77 19.72 -7.45
C VAL A 165 -7.10 18.75 -8.58
N ASP A 166 -8.30 18.84 -9.15
CA ASP A 166 -8.73 17.96 -10.25
C ASP A 166 -7.87 18.18 -11.50
N GLY A 167 -7.54 19.44 -11.80
CA GLY A 167 -6.61 19.79 -12.87
C GLY A 167 -5.20 19.24 -12.62
N ALA A 168 -4.67 19.38 -11.41
CA ALA A 168 -3.37 18.81 -11.04
C ALA A 168 -3.37 17.27 -11.14
N ALA A 169 -4.43 16.61 -10.68
CA ALA A 169 -4.58 15.17 -10.80
C ALA A 169 -4.62 14.72 -12.27
N THR A 170 -5.38 15.43 -13.12
CA THR A 170 -5.46 15.16 -14.56
C THR A 170 -4.09 15.24 -15.22
N ILE A 171 -3.30 16.27 -14.89
CA ILE A 171 -1.94 16.44 -15.42
C ILE A 171 -1.04 15.28 -14.98
N LEU A 172 -1.08 14.89 -13.69
CA LEU A 172 -0.27 13.78 -13.21
C LEU A 172 -0.66 12.44 -13.84
N ILE A 173 -1.97 12.18 -14.03
CA ILE A 173 -2.46 11.01 -14.75
C ILE A 173 -1.94 11.02 -16.19
N LEU A 174 -1.99 12.18 -16.88
CA LEU A 174 -1.45 12.31 -18.23
C LEU A 174 0.06 12.01 -18.30
N VAL A 175 0.84 12.44 -17.30
CA VAL A 175 2.27 12.13 -17.23
C VAL A 175 2.48 10.62 -17.02
N GLN A 176 1.74 9.98 -16.11
CA GLN A 176 1.81 8.53 -15.94
C GLN A 176 1.49 7.78 -17.24
N ILE A 177 0.42 8.18 -17.93
CA ILE A 177 0.05 7.62 -19.23
C ILE A 177 1.20 7.80 -20.22
N GLY A 178 1.79 8.98 -20.32
CA GLY A 178 2.92 9.23 -21.22
C GLY A 178 4.12 8.31 -20.96
N ILE A 179 4.46 8.06 -19.69
CA ILE A 179 5.58 7.20 -19.31
C ILE A 179 5.25 5.72 -19.57
N TYR A 180 4.12 5.24 -19.06
CA TYR A 180 3.82 3.80 -19.07
C TYR A 180 3.33 3.32 -20.42
N TYR A 181 2.49 4.10 -21.07
CA TYR A 181 1.89 3.70 -22.33
C TYR A 181 2.89 3.71 -23.47
N SER A 182 3.85 4.64 -23.47
CA SER A 182 4.94 4.62 -24.44
C SER A 182 5.78 3.36 -24.32
N SER A 183 6.08 2.95 -23.10
CA SER A 183 6.83 1.71 -22.85
C SER A 183 6.02 0.46 -23.20
N VAL A 184 4.75 0.40 -22.78
CA VAL A 184 3.86 -0.71 -23.13
C VAL A 184 3.70 -0.81 -24.65
N GLN A 185 3.63 0.29 -25.40
CA GLN A 185 3.57 0.22 -26.86
C GLN A 185 4.89 -0.25 -27.51
N ALA A 186 6.03 0.02 -26.88
CA ALA A 186 7.33 -0.42 -27.34
C ALA A 186 7.65 -1.88 -26.97
N GLY A 187 6.90 -2.47 -26.03
CA GLY A 187 7.05 -3.85 -25.59
C GLY A 187 6.85 -4.88 -26.70
N SER A 188 7.46 -6.06 -26.54
CA SER A 188 7.46 -7.12 -27.55
C SER A 188 6.09 -7.77 -27.74
N VAL A 189 5.28 -7.85 -26.68
CA VAL A 189 3.96 -8.51 -26.70
C VAL A 189 2.95 -7.67 -27.48
N THR A 190 2.85 -6.39 -27.17
CA THR A 190 1.98 -5.39 -27.79
C THR A 190 2.36 -5.03 -29.21
N SER A 191 3.66 -5.13 -29.54
CA SER A 191 4.18 -4.95 -30.91
C SER A 191 3.97 -6.17 -31.81
N SER A 192 3.49 -7.29 -31.27
CA SER A 192 3.28 -8.52 -32.03
C SER A 192 2.13 -8.38 -33.05
N GLU A 193 2.25 -9.09 -34.17
CA GLU A 193 1.22 -9.07 -35.21
C GLU A 193 -0.07 -9.71 -34.69
N GLY A 194 -1.18 -8.97 -34.78
CA GLY A 194 -2.51 -9.44 -34.36
C GLY A 194 -2.90 -9.09 -32.93
N PHE A 195 -2.07 -8.36 -32.17
CA PHE A 195 -2.43 -7.86 -30.84
C PHE A 195 -3.56 -6.81 -30.92
N ASP A 196 -4.64 -7.02 -30.16
CA ASP A 196 -5.77 -6.10 -30.06
C ASP A 196 -5.52 -5.09 -28.93
N ASN A 197 -5.18 -3.86 -29.30
CA ASN A 197 -4.93 -2.77 -28.35
C ASN A 197 -6.16 -1.91 -28.04
N THR A 198 -7.38 -2.31 -28.42
CA THR A 198 -8.58 -1.44 -28.32
C THR A 198 -8.99 -1.10 -26.89
N ALA A 199 -8.77 -1.99 -25.91
CA ALA A 199 -9.09 -1.73 -24.51
C ALA A 199 -8.22 -0.63 -23.89
N MET A 200 -6.98 -0.50 -24.36
CA MET A 200 -6.03 0.46 -23.84
C MET A 200 -6.52 1.94 -23.98
N PRO A 201 -6.80 2.49 -25.18
CA PRO A 201 -7.24 3.87 -25.32
C PRO A 201 -8.57 4.15 -24.60
N VAL A 202 -9.46 3.16 -24.44
CA VAL A 202 -10.70 3.28 -23.66
C VAL A 202 -10.37 3.53 -22.18
N CYS A 203 -9.47 2.73 -21.60
CA CYS A 203 -8.98 2.91 -20.25
C CYS A 203 -8.23 4.23 -20.06
N LEU A 204 -7.39 4.64 -21.01
CA LEU A 204 -6.70 5.93 -20.97
C LEU A 204 -7.68 7.11 -20.94
N LEU A 205 -8.72 7.06 -21.78
CA LEU A 205 -9.76 8.09 -21.79
C LEU A 205 -10.53 8.11 -20.47
N ALA A 206 -10.91 6.94 -19.94
CA ALA A 206 -11.58 6.84 -18.65
C ALA A 206 -10.71 7.38 -17.50
N ALA A 207 -9.41 7.08 -17.49
CA ALA A 207 -8.46 7.59 -16.51
C ALA A 207 -8.34 9.12 -16.56
N LEU A 208 -8.26 9.72 -17.76
CA LEU A 208 -8.16 11.18 -17.92
C LEU A 208 -9.46 11.91 -17.53
N LEU A 209 -10.62 11.29 -17.79
CA LEU A 209 -11.92 11.86 -17.43
C LEU A 209 -12.28 11.62 -15.96
N LEU A 210 -11.54 10.77 -15.23
CA LEU A 210 -11.85 10.37 -13.86
C LEU A 210 -12.12 11.57 -12.92
N PRO A 211 -11.28 12.62 -12.86
CA PRO A 211 -11.55 13.76 -11.97
C PRO A 211 -12.86 14.49 -12.27
N THR A 212 -13.33 14.44 -13.52
CA THR A 212 -14.62 15.04 -13.94
C THR A 212 -15.81 14.10 -13.78
N LEU A 213 -15.59 12.78 -13.81
CA LEU A 213 -16.64 11.77 -13.75
C LEU A 213 -17.02 11.42 -12.31
N ILE A 214 -16.07 11.49 -11.37
CA ILE A 214 -16.35 11.19 -9.98
C ILE A 214 -17.12 12.34 -9.34
N SER A 215 -18.30 12.05 -8.79
CA SER A 215 -19.09 13.08 -8.13
C SER A 215 -18.39 13.55 -6.85
N ASP A 216 -18.36 14.86 -6.63
CA ASP A 216 -17.84 15.45 -5.39
C ASP A 216 -18.49 14.89 -4.13
N ARG A 217 -19.72 14.37 -4.23
CA ARG A 217 -20.40 13.70 -3.11
C ARG A 217 -19.65 12.47 -2.61
N HIS A 218 -19.01 11.71 -3.51
CA HIS A 218 -18.24 10.51 -3.13
C HIS A 218 -16.92 10.86 -2.45
N LEU A 219 -16.41 12.08 -2.65
CA LEU A 219 -15.15 12.57 -2.09
C LEU A 219 -15.36 13.68 -1.05
N ALA A 220 -16.58 13.88 -0.56
CA ALA A 220 -16.90 14.97 0.36
C ALA A 220 -16.15 14.90 1.70
N GLY A 221 -15.76 13.68 2.13
CA GLY A 221 -14.94 13.47 3.33
C GLY A 221 -13.43 13.57 3.11
N PHE A 222 -12.97 13.81 1.89
CA PHE A 222 -11.55 13.88 1.57
C PHE A 222 -11.05 15.32 1.70
N THR A 223 -9.91 15.48 2.35
CA THR A 223 -9.13 16.73 2.24
C THR A 223 -8.63 16.91 0.79
N LEU A 224 -8.24 18.14 0.43
CA LEU A 224 -7.66 18.43 -0.90
C LEU A 224 -6.43 17.57 -1.22
N ILE A 225 -5.62 17.26 -0.19
CA ILE A 225 -4.45 16.40 -0.30
C ILE A 225 -4.87 14.95 -0.59
N GLN A 226 -5.78 14.41 0.22
CA GLN A 226 -6.30 13.05 0.04
C GLN A 226 -7.01 12.89 -1.31
N ARG A 227 -7.79 13.88 -1.74
CA ARG A 227 -8.46 13.89 -3.05
C ARG A 227 -7.44 13.82 -4.18
N CYS A 228 -6.40 14.65 -4.15
CA CYS A 228 -5.35 14.64 -5.18
C CYS A 228 -4.65 13.29 -5.24
N VAL A 229 -4.21 12.76 -4.09
CA VAL A 229 -3.55 11.45 -3.98
C VAL A 229 -4.45 10.34 -4.52
N PHE A 230 -5.70 10.28 -4.07
CA PHE A 230 -6.69 9.27 -4.47
C PHE A 230 -6.93 9.28 -5.99
N LEU A 231 -7.23 10.45 -6.56
CA LEU A 231 -7.53 10.59 -7.99
C LEU A 231 -6.34 10.15 -8.86
N VAL A 232 -5.13 10.54 -8.49
CA VAL A 232 -3.91 10.19 -9.24
C VAL A 232 -3.65 8.68 -9.18
N GLY A 233 -3.78 8.06 -8.01
CA GLY A 233 -3.60 6.61 -7.85
C GLY A 233 -4.67 5.81 -8.59
N LEU A 234 -5.94 6.24 -8.51
CA LEU A 234 -7.05 5.58 -9.19
C LEU A 234 -6.97 5.75 -10.71
N GLY A 235 -6.65 6.95 -11.20
CA GLY A 235 -6.44 7.21 -12.62
C GLY A 235 -5.28 6.39 -13.19
N GLY A 236 -4.16 6.32 -12.49
CA GLY A 236 -3.03 5.47 -12.85
C GLY A 236 -3.41 3.98 -12.88
N SER A 237 -4.20 3.52 -11.91
CA SER A 237 -4.69 2.13 -11.86
C SER A 237 -5.56 1.81 -13.09
N ILE A 238 -6.49 2.70 -13.44
CA ILE A 238 -7.32 2.54 -14.65
C ILE A 238 -6.44 2.51 -15.91
N ALA A 239 -5.41 3.35 -15.98
CA ALA A 239 -4.48 3.36 -17.11
C ALA A 239 -3.72 2.02 -17.25
N LEU A 240 -3.23 1.44 -16.15
CA LEU A 240 -2.52 0.15 -16.13
C LEU A 240 -3.44 -1.06 -16.33
N LEU A 241 -4.74 -0.93 -16.03
CA LEU A 241 -5.73 -1.96 -16.35
C LEU A 241 -5.92 -2.14 -17.87
N GLY A 242 -5.76 -1.08 -18.66
CA GLY A 242 -5.93 -1.11 -20.12
C GLY A 242 -5.07 -2.16 -20.82
N PRO A 243 -3.74 -2.18 -20.61
CA PRO A 243 -2.85 -3.23 -21.11
C PRO A 243 -3.27 -4.65 -20.72
N ILE A 244 -3.66 -4.88 -19.46
CA ILE A 244 -4.10 -6.22 -18.99
C ILE A 244 -5.36 -6.67 -19.73
N LEU A 245 -6.33 -5.77 -19.92
CA LEU A 245 -7.54 -6.08 -20.69
C LEU A 245 -7.22 -6.36 -22.16
N ALA A 246 -6.33 -5.58 -22.78
CA ALA A 246 -5.86 -5.79 -24.14
C ALA A 246 -5.15 -7.14 -24.30
N PHE A 247 -4.32 -7.53 -23.32
CA PHE A 247 -3.68 -8.83 -23.27
C PHE A 247 -4.71 -9.96 -23.21
N GLY A 248 -5.71 -9.85 -22.34
CA GLY A 248 -6.77 -10.86 -22.21
C GLY A 248 -7.65 -10.99 -23.47
N ILE A 249 -7.97 -9.87 -24.14
CA ILE A 249 -8.71 -9.88 -25.41
C ILE A 249 -7.89 -10.56 -26.51
N SER A 250 -6.58 -10.30 -26.53
CA SER A 250 -5.66 -10.88 -27.51
C SER A 250 -5.37 -12.37 -27.25
N ASN A 251 -5.53 -12.84 -26.01
CA ASN A 251 -5.23 -14.22 -25.58
C ASN A 251 -6.42 -14.87 -24.86
N PRO A 252 -7.59 -15.02 -25.50
CA PRO A 252 -8.82 -15.45 -24.82
C PRO A 252 -8.73 -16.86 -24.23
N ASP A 253 -7.92 -17.74 -24.81
CA ASP A 253 -7.74 -19.11 -24.33
C ASP A 253 -6.94 -19.20 -23.02
N GLN A 254 -6.20 -18.15 -22.65
CA GLN A 254 -5.43 -18.07 -21.40
C GLN A 254 -6.23 -17.43 -20.26
N VAL A 255 -7.34 -16.74 -20.58
CA VAL A 255 -8.09 -15.95 -19.61
C VAL A 255 -9.01 -16.82 -18.76
N ILE A 256 -8.83 -16.79 -17.44
CA ILE A 256 -9.63 -17.55 -16.48
C ILE A 256 -10.16 -16.60 -15.38
N LEU A 257 -11.42 -16.18 -15.48
CA LEU A 257 -11.96 -15.09 -14.64
C LEU A 257 -12.56 -15.52 -13.30
N TRP A 258 -12.90 -16.81 -13.12
CA TRP A 258 -13.56 -17.25 -11.89
C TRP A 258 -12.73 -17.03 -10.60
N PRO A 259 -11.37 -17.11 -10.60
CA PRO A 259 -10.58 -16.84 -9.40
C PRO A 259 -10.77 -15.41 -8.89
N LEU A 260 -10.90 -14.42 -9.79
CA LEU A 260 -11.17 -13.02 -9.40
C LEU A 260 -12.44 -12.91 -8.55
N ALA A 261 -13.51 -13.62 -8.95
CA ALA A 261 -14.78 -13.58 -8.23
C ALA A 261 -14.66 -14.14 -6.80
N VAL A 262 -13.85 -15.19 -6.60
CA VAL A 262 -13.66 -15.82 -5.29
C VAL A 262 -12.68 -15.01 -4.43
N VAL A 263 -11.51 -14.70 -4.98
CA VAL A 263 -10.41 -14.05 -4.27
C VAL A 263 -10.73 -12.60 -3.91
N ILE A 264 -11.50 -11.87 -4.73
CA ILE A 264 -11.93 -10.51 -4.40
C ILE A 264 -13.29 -10.53 -3.67
N GLY A 265 -14.22 -11.38 -4.12
CA GLY A 265 -15.58 -11.41 -3.60
C GLY A 265 -15.67 -11.85 -2.14
N ALA A 266 -14.97 -12.93 -1.74
CA ALA A 266 -15.03 -13.41 -0.36
C ALA A 266 -14.43 -12.40 0.65
N PRO A 267 -13.25 -11.81 0.43
CA PRO A 267 -12.73 -10.74 1.27
C PRO A 267 -13.60 -9.47 1.28
N ALA A 268 -14.23 -9.10 0.16
CA ALA A 268 -15.16 -7.97 0.15
C ALA A 268 -16.39 -8.22 1.02
N ILE A 269 -16.93 -9.44 1.01
CA ILE A 269 -18.02 -9.85 1.91
C ILE A 269 -17.55 -9.79 3.37
N LEU A 270 -16.35 -10.29 3.68
CA LEU A 270 -15.79 -10.22 5.03
C LEU A 270 -15.62 -8.77 5.50
N ALA A 271 -15.02 -7.91 4.68
CA ALA A 271 -14.85 -6.49 4.98
C ALA A 271 -16.21 -5.81 5.26
N TYR A 272 -17.22 -6.09 4.42
CA TYR A 272 -18.57 -5.58 4.61
C TYR A 272 -19.20 -6.07 5.92
N GLN A 273 -19.07 -7.36 6.23
CA GLN A 273 -19.58 -7.95 7.48
C GLN A 273 -18.91 -7.34 8.72
N MET A 274 -17.58 -7.17 8.69
CA MET A 274 -16.84 -6.51 9.76
C MET A 274 -17.31 -5.07 9.96
N HIS A 275 -17.44 -4.31 8.85
CA HIS A 275 -17.91 -2.93 8.90
C HIS A 275 -19.31 -2.82 9.51
N GLN A 276 -20.26 -3.62 9.02
CA GLN A 276 -21.63 -3.62 9.54
C GLN A 276 -21.71 -4.04 11.01
N THR A 277 -20.86 -4.98 11.44
CA THR A 277 -20.83 -5.44 12.83
C THR A 277 -20.25 -4.40 13.78
N GLY A 278 -19.24 -3.64 13.33
CA GLY A 278 -18.57 -2.64 14.13
C GLY A 278 -19.25 -1.28 14.16
N LEU A 279 -20.02 -0.94 13.12
CA LEU A 279 -20.55 0.41 12.92
C LEU A 279 -21.36 0.94 14.11
N PRO A 280 -22.30 0.18 14.73
CA PRO A 280 -23.07 0.70 15.86
C PRO A 280 -22.20 1.08 17.06
N ALA A 281 -21.17 0.27 17.35
CA ALA A 281 -20.25 0.54 18.45
C ALA A 281 -19.31 1.72 18.13
N ALA A 282 -18.93 1.89 16.87
CA ALA A 282 -18.12 3.02 16.43
C ALA A 282 -18.91 4.34 16.48
N GLU A 283 -20.20 4.31 16.08
CA GLU A 283 -21.10 5.47 16.18
C GLU A 283 -21.33 5.89 17.64
N GLU A 284 -21.59 4.93 18.53
CA GLU A 284 -21.77 5.21 19.97
C GLU A 284 -20.53 5.85 20.61
N LEU A 285 -19.33 5.38 20.25
CA LEU A 285 -18.08 6.01 20.68
C LEU A 285 -17.91 7.42 20.08
N ALA A 286 -18.24 7.59 18.80
CA ALA A 286 -18.13 8.87 18.12
C ALA A 286 -19.09 9.93 18.68
N GLU A 287 -20.31 9.55 19.10
CA GLU A 287 -21.26 10.43 19.79
C GLU A 287 -20.68 11.01 21.09
N HIS A 288 -19.80 10.27 21.75
CA HIS A 288 -19.08 10.70 22.96
C HIS A 288 -17.73 11.37 22.64
N GLY A 289 -17.39 11.56 21.36
CA GLY A 289 -16.13 12.16 20.92
C GLY A 289 -14.91 11.23 20.98
N PHE A 290 -15.13 9.92 21.09
CA PHE A 290 -14.07 8.92 21.13
C PHE A 290 -13.87 8.23 19.79
N VAL A 291 -12.62 7.86 19.51
CA VAL A 291 -12.27 6.98 18.39
C VAL A 291 -11.61 5.74 18.96
N ALA A 292 -12.08 4.57 18.54
CA ALA A 292 -11.60 3.31 19.10
C ALA A 292 -10.08 3.14 18.93
N GLY A 293 -9.39 2.87 20.04
CA GLY A 293 -7.94 2.69 20.08
C GLY A 293 -7.12 3.99 20.05
N ILE A 294 -7.75 5.17 20.09
CA ILE A 294 -7.06 6.47 20.10
C ILE A 294 -7.34 7.19 21.41
N LEU A 295 -6.29 7.53 22.15
CA LEU A 295 -6.40 8.24 23.41
C LEU A 295 -6.70 9.73 23.20
N PRO A 296 -7.40 10.38 24.16
CA PRO A 296 -7.63 11.82 24.13
C PRO A 296 -6.34 12.65 24.02
N PRO A 297 -6.42 13.88 23.48
CA PRO A 297 -5.26 14.77 23.37
C PRO A 297 -4.57 15.01 24.71
N GLY A 298 -3.25 14.80 24.75
CA GLY A 298 -2.42 15.02 25.94
C GLY A 298 -2.43 13.88 26.97
N MET A 299 -3.20 12.81 26.74
CA MET A 299 -3.19 11.61 27.60
C MET A 299 -2.14 10.61 27.14
N THR A 300 -1.32 10.16 28.08
CA THR A 300 -0.34 9.07 27.85
C THR A 300 -0.96 7.70 28.11
N GLU A 301 -0.34 6.65 27.58
CA GLU A 301 -0.80 5.27 27.83
C GLU A 301 -0.75 4.89 29.31
N ASP A 302 0.30 5.30 30.03
CA ASP A 302 0.43 5.05 31.47
C ASP A 302 -0.69 5.72 32.28
N GLU A 303 -1.00 6.99 31.97
CA GLU A 303 -2.11 7.71 32.59
C GLU A 303 -3.46 7.05 32.28
N TYR A 304 -3.66 6.59 31.05
CA TYR A 304 -4.88 5.88 30.66
C TYR A 304 -5.03 4.56 31.42
N ASN A 305 -3.93 3.81 31.60
CA ASN A 305 -3.94 2.54 32.33
C ASN A 305 -4.33 2.72 33.81
N ASP A 306 -3.86 3.79 34.45
CA ASP A 306 -4.18 4.12 35.83
C ASP A 306 -5.56 4.77 36.00
N LEU A 307 -6.13 5.33 34.93
CA LEU A 307 -7.43 5.98 34.95
C LEU A 307 -8.56 5.01 35.31
N LYS A 308 -9.48 5.49 36.15
CA LYS A 308 -10.78 4.84 36.42
C LYS A 308 -11.88 5.84 36.14
N SER A 309 -12.59 5.65 35.04
CA SER A 309 -13.69 6.53 34.60
C SER A 309 -14.74 5.73 33.85
N ALA A 310 -15.98 6.23 33.86
CA ALA A 310 -17.06 5.66 33.05
C ALA A 310 -16.73 5.70 31.55
N ASP A 311 -16.02 6.74 31.11
CA ASP A 311 -15.55 6.87 29.72
C ASP A 311 -14.59 5.74 29.34
N LYS A 312 -13.67 5.37 30.24
CA LYS A 312 -12.75 4.24 30.00
C LYS A 312 -13.53 2.93 29.91
N ASP A 313 -14.46 2.69 30.83
CA ASP A 313 -15.31 1.49 30.81
C ASP A 313 -16.12 1.39 29.50
N LEU A 314 -16.64 2.52 29.00
CA LEU A 314 -17.33 2.61 27.72
C LEU A 314 -16.40 2.28 26.53
N ILE A 315 -15.23 2.92 26.48
CA ILE A 315 -14.21 2.68 25.44
C ILE A 315 -13.80 1.21 25.42
N GLU A 316 -13.42 0.64 26.56
CA GLU A 316 -12.98 -0.76 26.65
C GLU A 316 -14.11 -1.75 26.33
N GLY A 317 -15.35 -1.43 26.70
CA GLY A 317 -16.53 -2.25 26.41
C GLY A 317 -16.88 -2.31 24.93
N LEU A 318 -16.68 -1.20 24.19
CA LEU A 318 -17.08 -1.09 22.78
C LEU A 318 -15.94 -1.27 21.78
N ARG A 319 -14.69 -1.00 22.17
CA ARG A 319 -13.53 -0.94 21.24
C ARG A 319 -13.40 -2.17 20.36
N ASN A 320 -13.58 -3.36 20.92
CA ASN A 320 -13.38 -4.61 20.18
C ASN A 320 -14.29 -4.71 18.94
N LYS A 321 -15.53 -4.24 19.07
CA LYS A 321 -16.49 -4.17 17.95
C LYS A 321 -16.23 -2.94 17.10
N ALA A 322 -16.07 -1.77 17.71
CA ALA A 322 -15.90 -0.50 17.00
C ALA A 322 -14.73 -0.53 16.01
N VAL A 323 -13.60 -1.16 16.40
CA VAL A 323 -12.42 -1.31 15.55
C VAL A 323 -12.72 -2.09 14.26
N MET A 324 -13.73 -2.98 14.23
CA MET A 324 -14.12 -3.70 13.01
C MET A 324 -14.69 -2.78 11.92
N ALA A 325 -15.20 -1.59 12.28
CA ALA A 325 -15.67 -0.59 11.33
C ALA A 325 -14.55 0.29 10.76
N SER A 326 -13.34 0.23 11.32
CA SER A 326 -12.23 1.04 10.87
C SER A 326 -11.61 0.48 9.58
N PRO A 327 -11.49 1.28 8.49
CA PRO A 327 -10.82 0.89 7.25
C PRO A 327 -9.40 0.38 7.45
N VAL A 328 -8.69 0.92 8.44
CA VAL A 328 -7.37 0.48 8.91
C VAL A 328 -7.36 -1.01 9.20
N VAL A 329 -8.43 -1.55 9.77
CA VAL A 329 -8.50 -2.93 10.24
C VAL A 329 -9.20 -3.83 9.24
N PHE A 330 -10.43 -3.52 8.81
CA PHE A 330 -11.16 -4.46 7.96
C PHE A 330 -10.48 -4.67 6.60
N LEU A 331 -9.79 -3.65 6.04
CA LEU A 331 -9.03 -3.82 4.79
C LEU A 331 -7.77 -4.64 5.01
N ALA A 332 -7.08 -4.47 6.13
CA ALA A 332 -5.90 -5.27 6.47
C ALA A 332 -6.27 -6.74 6.67
N VAL A 333 -7.37 -7.02 7.37
CA VAL A 333 -7.90 -8.39 7.57
C VAL A 333 -8.35 -9.00 6.24
N ALA A 334 -9.12 -8.26 5.44
CA ALA A 334 -9.55 -8.72 4.12
C ALA A 334 -8.35 -8.99 3.20
N GLY A 335 -7.32 -8.15 3.24
CA GLY A 335 -6.07 -8.34 2.49
C GLY A 335 -5.37 -9.66 2.81
N GLN A 336 -5.36 -10.09 4.08
CA GLN A 336 -4.78 -11.40 4.43
C GLN A 336 -5.60 -12.56 3.87
N LEU A 337 -6.93 -12.50 3.96
CA LEU A 337 -7.79 -13.54 3.38
C LEU A 337 -7.64 -13.59 1.85
N LEU A 338 -7.55 -12.43 1.20
CA LEU A 338 -7.34 -12.30 -0.23
C LEU A 338 -6.07 -13.05 -0.65
N ASP A 339 -4.95 -12.80 0.02
CA ASP A 339 -3.68 -13.50 -0.20
C ASP A 339 -3.81 -15.00 0.00
N GLY A 340 -4.35 -15.41 1.14
CA GLY A 340 -4.53 -16.81 1.48
C GLY A 340 -5.36 -17.58 0.45
N LEU A 341 -6.40 -16.95 -0.11
CA LEU A 341 -7.23 -17.55 -1.15
C LEU A 341 -6.52 -17.59 -2.50
N ALA A 342 -5.81 -16.53 -2.87
CA ALA A 342 -5.07 -16.45 -4.14
C ALA A 342 -4.01 -17.55 -4.22
N THR A 343 -3.16 -17.66 -3.20
CA THR A 343 -2.12 -18.70 -3.13
C THR A 343 -2.72 -20.11 -3.10
N GLY A 344 -3.76 -20.33 -2.27
CA GLY A 344 -4.41 -21.64 -2.17
C GLY A 344 -5.01 -22.10 -3.51
N ILE A 345 -5.71 -21.20 -4.21
CA ILE A 345 -6.27 -21.48 -5.53
C ILE A 345 -5.16 -21.68 -6.58
N GLY A 346 -4.13 -20.85 -6.59
CA GLY A 346 -3.03 -20.95 -7.55
C GLY A 346 -2.30 -22.29 -7.48
N ILE A 347 -2.05 -22.80 -6.27
CA ILE A 347 -1.35 -24.08 -6.10
C ILE A 347 -2.27 -25.27 -6.44
N GLU A 348 -3.49 -25.31 -5.88
CA GLU A 348 -4.36 -26.49 -5.99
C GLU A 348 -5.07 -26.59 -7.35
N ALA A 349 -5.51 -25.46 -7.91
CA ALA A 349 -6.29 -25.45 -9.15
C ALA A 349 -5.43 -25.19 -10.40
N PHE A 350 -4.29 -24.52 -10.26
CA PHE A 350 -3.44 -24.11 -11.40
C PHE A 350 -2.02 -24.71 -11.35
N GLY A 351 -1.67 -25.48 -10.31
CA GLY A 351 -0.39 -26.19 -10.22
C GLY A 351 0.82 -25.27 -10.04
N TYR A 352 0.63 -24.05 -9.51
CA TYR A 352 1.73 -23.13 -9.23
C TYR A 352 2.61 -23.70 -8.11
N TYR A 353 3.91 -23.36 -8.16
CA TYR A 353 4.87 -23.75 -7.13
C TYR A 353 5.08 -22.61 -6.15
N GLU A 354 4.97 -22.92 -4.86
CA GLU A 354 5.29 -21.99 -3.78
C GLU A 354 6.79 -21.69 -3.76
N LYS A 355 7.16 -20.41 -3.83
CA LYS A 355 8.56 -19.95 -3.81
C LYS A 355 9.08 -19.69 -2.41
N HIS A 356 8.18 -19.50 -1.43
CA HIS A 356 8.55 -19.17 -0.05
C HIS A 356 8.67 -20.40 0.84
N VAL A 357 9.85 -20.54 1.48
CA VAL A 357 10.17 -21.66 2.40
C VAL A 357 9.17 -21.80 3.55
N PHE A 358 8.70 -20.67 4.09
CA PHE A 358 7.73 -20.66 5.20
C PHE A 358 6.34 -21.13 4.76
N SER A 359 5.84 -20.62 3.64
CA SER A 359 4.57 -21.04 3.06
C SER A 359 4.61 -22.53 2.68
N ALA A 360 5.69 -23.00 2.08
CA ALA A 360 5.88 -24.41 1.73
C ALA A 360 5.80 -25.34 2.97
N ALA A 361 6.40 -24.94 4.09
CA ALA A 361 6.34 -25.70 5.33
C ALA A 361 4.92 -25.80 5.93
N ILE A 362 4.13 -24.73 5.82
CA ILE A 362 2.72 -24.72 6.25
C ILE A 362 1.91 -25.70 5.39
N ILE A 363 2.11 -25.69 4.08
CA ILE A 363 1.39 -26.56 3.15
C ILE A 363 1.70 -28.03 3.43
N GLU A 364 2.97 -28.37 3.67
CA GLU A 364 3.40 -29.72 4.05
C GLU A 364 2.74 -30.18 5.36
N PHE A 365 2.64 -29.30 6.36
CA PHE A 365 2.01 -29.61 7.64
C PHE A 365 0.50 -29.87 7.53
N PHE A 366 -0.23 -29.08 6.74
CA PHE A 366 -1.68 -29.20 6.58
C PHE A 366 -2.10 -30.21 5.50
N GLY A 367 -1.18 -30.63 4.62
CA GLY A 367 -1.45 -31.54 3.50
C GLY A 367 -2.28 -30.91 2.37
N SER A 368 -2.51 -29.60 2.38
CA SER A 368 -3.21 -28.84 1.34
C SER A 368 -2.76 -27.38 1.33
N ALA A 369 -2.76 -26.76 0.16
CA ALA A 369 -2.44 -25.34 0.01
C ALA A 369 -3.42 -24.43 0.75
N TYR A 370 -4.66 -24.88 0.98
CA TYR A 370 -5.65 -24.16 1.78
C TYR A 370 -5.26 -24.04 3.27
N GLY A 371 -4.28 -24.82 3.74
CA GLY A 371 -3.66 -24.60 5.05
C GLY A 371 -3.07 -23.19 5.19
N PHE A 372 -2.49 -22.65 4.11
CA PHE A 372 -2.01 -21.26 4.08
C PHE A 372 -3.16 -20.26 4.22
N SER A 373 -4.31 -20.51 3.58
CA SER A 373 -5.51 -19.68 3.74
C SER A 373 -6.00 -19.62 5.18
N VAL A 374 -5.94 -20.75 5.91
CA VAL A 374 -6.29 -20.81 7.34
C VAL A 374 -5.32 -19.99 8.19
N VAL A 375 -4.01 -20.11 7.95
CA VAL A 375 -3.00 -19.33 8.65
C VAL A 375 -3.18 -17.84 8.41
N LYS A 376 -3.44 -17.43 7.16
CA LYS A 376 -3.72 -16.04 6.79
C LYS A 376 -4.99 -15.49 7.45
N LEU A 377 -6.05 -16.30 7.53
CA LEU A 377 -7.26 -15.92 8.26
C LEU A 377 -6.99 -15.77 9.77
N ALA A 378 -6.19 -16.65 10.36
CA ALA A 378 -5.76 -16.53 11.76
C ALA A 378 -4.91 -15.27 11.99
N LEU A 379 -4.03 -14.93 11.05
CA LEU A 379 -3.28 -13.68 11.06
C LEU A 379 -4.22 -12.46 10.95
N GLY A 380 -5.25 -12.51 10.12
CA GLY A 380 -6.32 -11.51 10.08
C GLY A 380 -7.00 -11.35 11.46
N GLY A 381 -7.32 -12.45 12.13
CA GLY A 381 -7.83 -12.42 13.50
C GLY A 381 -6.87 -11.80 14.51
N LEU A 382 -5.56 -12.07 14.39
CA LEU A 382 -4.52 -11.46 15.21
C LEU A 382 -4.42 -9.95 14.98
N ILE A 383 -4.48 -9.50 13.72
CA ILE A 383 -4.46 -8.07 13.37
C ILE A 383 -5.65 -7.35 14.00
N TRP A 384 -6.86 -7.90 13.84
CA TRP A 384 -8.05 -7.37 14.50
C TRP A 384 -7.87 -7.31 16.03
N TYR A 385 -7.39 -8.39 16.64
CA TYR A 385 -7.15 -8.44 18.07
C TYR A 385 -6.12 -7.39 18.53
N PHE A 386 -5.02 -7.22 17.80
CA PHE A 386 -4.01 -6.20 18.07
C PHE A 386 -4.63 -4.80 18.12
N PHE A 387 -5.37 -4.40 17.09
CA PHE A 387 -6.03 -3.09 17.08
C PHE A 387 -7.18 -2.98 18.10
N ALA A 388 -7.80 -4.10 18.48
CA ALA A 388 -8.81 -4.12 19.53
C ALA A 388 -8.23 -3.89 20.93
N ILE A 389 -6.93 -4.17 21.15
CA ILE A 389 -6.28 -3.98 22.45
C ILE A 389 -5.33 -2.78 22.51
N ALA A 390 -4.75 -2.39 21.38
CA ALA A 390 -3.76 -1.33 21.30
C ALA A 390 -4.35 0.04 21.63
N ASN A 391 -3.61 0.80 22.43
CA ASN A 391 -3.88 2.21 22.69
C ASN A 391 -2.84 3.03 21.95
N PHE A 392 -3.29 3.92 21.07
CA PHE A 392 -2.43 4.88 20.41
C PHE A 392 -2.62 6.24 21.06
N GLU A 393 -1.54 6.84 21.54
CA GLU A 393 -1.59 8.24 21.99
C GLU A 393 -2.04 9.15 20.85
N HIS A 394 -2.65 10.28 21.16
CA HIS A 394 -3.17 11.20 20.14
C HIS A 394 -2.09 11.61 19.10
N ARG A 395 -0.84 11.75 19.53
CA ARG A 395 0.29 12.09 18.64
C ARG A 395 0.73 10.93 17.76
N GLN A 396 0.34 9.69 18.07
CA GLN A 396 0.71 8.47 17.34
C GLN A 396 -0.30 8.09 16.23
N GLN A 397 -1.30 8.92 15.95
CA GLN A 397 -2.32 8.60 14.94
C GLN A 397 -1.74 8.35 13.54
N HIS A 398 -0.71 9.09 13.11
CA HIS A 398 -0.03 8.80 11.85
C HIS A 398 0.75 7.48 11.90
N LEU A 399 1.34 7.12 13.03
CA LEU A 399 2.04 5.84 13.20
C LEU A 399 1.04 4.68 13.10
N ARG A 400 -0.14 4.81 13.73
CA ARG A 400 -1.26 3.86 13.59
C ARG A 400 -1.61 3.63 12.11
N LEU A 401 -1.74 4.70 11.33
CA LEU A 401 -2.03 4.61 9.88
C LEU A 401 -0.90 3.92 9.10
N LEU A 402 0.37 4.24 9.39
CA LEU A 402 1.52 3.65 8.69
C LEU A 402 1.69 2.16 9.01
N ILE A 403 1.49 1.75 10.26
CA ILE A 403 1.47 0.33 10.66
C ILE A 403 0.37 -0.41 9.90
N ALA A 404 -0.83 0.16 9.84
CA ALA A 404 -1.94 -0.45 9.13
C ALA A 404 -1.71 -0.53 7.62
N MET A 405 -1.15 0.52 7.00
CA MET A 405 -0.77 0.48 5.59
C MET A 405 0.25 -0.62 5.32
N ALA A 406 1.27 -0.79 6.18
CA ALA A 406 2.26 -1.85 6.02
C ALA A 406 1.64 -3.25 6.13
N ILE A 407 0.75 -3.48 7.10
CA ILE A 407 0.05 -4.77 7.26
C ILE A 407 -0.88 -5.04 6.06
N LEU A 408 -1.58 -4.00 5.59
CA LEU A 408 -2.48 -4.07 4.45
C LEU A 408 -1.72 -4.42 3.18
N THR A 409 -0.61 -3.73 2.89
CA THR A 409 0.17 -3.97 1.66
C THR A 409 0.76 -5.36 1.63
N VAL A 410 1.26 -5.87 2.76
CA VAL A 410 1.85 -7.22 2.88
C VAL A 410 0.84 -8.34 2.61
N GLY A 411 -0.46 -8.12 2.87
CA GLY A 411 -1.50 -9.10 2.51
C GLY A 411 -2.11 -8.83 1.13
N MET A 412 -2.60 -7.62 0.93
CA MET A 412 -3.43 -7.30 -0.22
C MET A 412 -2.65 -7.27 -1.54
N ALA A 413 -1.41 -6.77 -1.55
CA ALA A 413 -0.66 -6.65 -2.80
C ALA A 413 -0.28 -8.02 -3.41
N PRO A 414 0.33 -8.97 -2.65
CA PRO A 414 0.63 -10.29 -3.19
C PRO A 414 -0.62 -11.03 -3.68
N GLY A 415 -1.70 -11.03 -2.90
CA GLY A 415 -2.92 -11.71 -3.29
C GLY A 415 -3.60 -11.12 -4.54
N LEU A 416 -3.57 -9.79 -4.70
CA LEU A 416 -4.13 -9.14 -5.90
C LEU A 416 -3.25 -9.42 -7.12
N ARG A 417 -1.93 -9.46 -6.96
CA ARG A 417 -1.00 -9.81 -8.04
C ARG A 417 -1.19 -11.26 -8.47
N ASP A 418 -1.22 -12.19 -7.52
CA ASP A 418 -1.41 -13.61 -7.77
C ASP A 418 -2.72 -13.87 -8.51
N VAL A 419 -3.85 -13.30 -8.06
CA VAL A 419 -5.11 -13.47 -8.78
C VAL A 419 -5.12 -12.79 -10.14
N GLY A 420 -4.42 -11.64 -10.30
CA GLY A 420 -4.24 -10.98 -11.58
C GLY A 420 -3.51 -11.88 -12.57
N ARG A 421 -2.41 -12.48 -12.14
CA ARG A 421 -1.62 -13.46 -12.90
C ARG A 421 -2.44 -14.69 -13.29
N LEU A 422 -3.17 -15.28 -12.33
CA LEU A 422 -4.08 -16.40 -12.59
C LEU A 422 -5.18 -16.03 -13.60
N ALA A 423 -5.64 -14.78 -13.60
CA ALA A 423 -6.70 -14.34 -14.49
C ALA A 423 -6.28 -14.23 -15.95
N ILE A 424 -5.01 -13.90 -16.20
CA ILE A 424 -4.45 -13.78 -17.56
C ILE A 424 -3.53 -14.94 -17.96
N GLY A 425 -3.26 -15.88 -17.06
CA GLY A 425 -2.53 -17.12 -17.33
C GLY A 425 -1.01 -17.00 -17.35
N VAL A 426 -0.41 -16.12 -16.53
CA VAL A 426 1.05 -15.84 -16.47
C VAL A 426 1.71 -16.15 -15.12
#